data_AF-A0A6B3F3T1-F1
#
_entry.id   AF-A0A6B3F3T1-F1
#
_cell.length_a   1.000
_cell.length_b   1.000
_cell.length_c   1.000
_cell.angle_alpha   90.00
_cell.angle_beta   90.00
_cell.angle_gamma   90.00
#
_symmetry.space_group_name_H-M   'P 1'
#
loop_
_entity.id
_entity.type
_entity.pdbx_description
1 polymer ?
#
loop_
_entity_poly.entity_id
_entity_poly.type
_entity_poly.pdbx_seq_one_letter_code
_entity_poly.pdbx_strand_id
1 'polypeptide(L)'
;SLDIGPITLVEFLKASDDLVALQDIAVGCDGPVMSCVIVSKGPLEDLDGARVALGSTSRTSVRLAQLLLADRYGVTPEYYTCPPDLGLMMQEADAAVLIGDAALRANLHDG
;
A
#
# COMPACT_ATOMS: atom_id res chain seq x y z
N SER A 1 -17.61 19.01 17.75
CA SER A 1 -18.54 18.21 16.93
C SER A 1 -18.06 18.28 15.51
N LEU A 2 -17.95 17.13 14.84
CA LEU A 2 -17.64 17.07 13.42
C LEU A 2 -18.84 16.39 12.77
N ASP A 3 -19.55 17.12 11.92
CA ASP A 3 -20.81 16.64 11.36
C ASP A 3 -20.58 15.85 10.05
N ILE A 4 -19.48 16.13 9.34
CA ILE A 4 -19.05 15.46 8.10
C ILE A 4 -17.51 15.45 8.02
N GLY A 5 -16.89 14.33 7.62
CA GLY A 5 -15.44 14.25 7.40
C GLY A 5 -15.00 12.93 6.76
N PRO A 6 -13.76 12.84 6.23
CA PRO A 6 -13.25 11.60 5.65
C PRO A 6 -13.02 10.55 6.75
N ILE A 7 -13.50 9.33 6.52
CA ILE A 7 -13.31 8.18 7.40
C ILE A 7 -12.76 7.00 6.58
N THR A 8 -11.87 6.22 7.17
CA THR A 8 -11.38 5.01 6.50
C THR A 8 -12.51 3.99 6.34
N LEU A 9 -12.49 3.21 5.26
CA LEU A 9 -13.54 2.21 4.99
C LEU A 9 -13.75 1.23 6.15
N VAL A 10 -12.68 0.83 6.83
CA VAL A 10 -12.75 -0.10 7.97
C VAL A 10 -13.51 0.52 9.14
N GLU A 11 -13.25 1.80 9.44
CA GLU A 11 -13.96 2.50 10.52
C GLU A 11 -15.40 2.83 10.14
N PHE A 12 -15.67 3.10 8.85
CA PHE A 12 -17.05 3.20 8.36
C PHE A 12 -17.83 1.89 8.54
N LEU A 13 -17.24 0.74 8.20
CA LEU A 13 -17.89 -0.56 8.33
C LEU A 13 -18.16 -0.96 9.79
N LYS A 14 -17.32 -0.52 10.74
CA LYS A 14 -17.55 -0.75 12.17
C LYS A 14 -18.65 0.12 12.76
N ALA A 15 -18.93 1.27 12.15
CA ALA A 15 -19.91 2.25 12.59
C ALA A 15 -21.06 2.40 11.58
N SER A 16 -21.32 1.38 10.76
CA SER A 16 -22.29 1.44 9.66
C SER A 16 -23.74 1.63 10.12
N ASP A 17 -24.02 1.33 11.38
CA ASP A 17 -25.34 1.54 11.99
C ASP A 17 -25.57 3.00 12.38
N ASP A 18 -24.49 3.77 12.58
CA ASP A 18 -24.50 5.15 13.09
C ASP A 18 -24.05 6.20 12.06
N LEU A 19 -23.47 5.77 10.94
CA LEU A 19 -22.94 6.65 9.89
C LEU A 19 -23.59 6.38 8.54
N VAL A 20 -23.94 7.45 7.83
CA VAL A 20 -24.38 7.35 6.43
C VAL A 20 -23.24 7.79 5.50
N ALA A 21 -22.90 6.94 4.52
CA ALA A 21 -21.98 7.34 3.47
C ALA A 21 -22.68 8.31 2.51
N LEU A 22 -21.99 9.41 2.17
CA LEU A 22 -22.41 10.28 1.08
C LEU A 22 -22.33 9.49 -0.23
N GLN A 23 -23.47 9.37 -0.90
CA GLN A 23 -23.53 8.77 -2.23
C GLN A 23 -22.79 9.68 -3.22
N ASP A 24 -22.10 9.09 -4.19
CA ASP A 24 -21.36 9.77 -5.27
C ASP A 24 -20.05 10.48 -4.88
N ILE A 25 -19.59 10.38 -3.63
CA ILE A 25 -18.26 10.87 -3.21
C ILE A 25 -17.55 9.80 -2.37
N ALA A 26 -16.50 9.21 -2.95
CA ALA A 26 -15.57 8.35 -2.25
C ALA A 26 -14.16 8.55 -2.81
N VAL A 27 -13.14 8.27 -2.00
CA VAL A 27 -11.78 8.11 -2.51
C VAL A 27 -11.62 6.63 -2.87
N GLY A 28 -11.72 6.33 -4.16
CA GLY A 28 -11.57 4.99 -4.73
C GLY A 28 -10.94 5.06 -6.11
N CYS A 29 -10.61 3.91 -6.69
CA CYS A 29 -10.09 3.78 -8.05
C CYS A 29 -10.91 2.77 -8.85
N ASP A 30 -10.93 2.92 -10.17
CA ASP A 30 -11.33 1.89 -11.12
C ASP A 30 -10.22 1.79 -12.20
N GLY A 31 -9.34 0.79 -12.07
CA GLY A 31 -8.07 0.68 -12.81
C GLY A 31 -6.82 0.76 -11.92
N PRO A 32 -5.59 0.75 -12.49
CA PRO A 32 -4.35 0.71 -11.71
C PRO A 32 -4.25 1.90 -10.77
N VAL A 33 -4.19 1.61 -9.47
CA VAL A 33 -3.93 2.59 -8.42
C VAL A 33 -2.49 3.04 -8.56
N MET A 34 -2.25 4.13 -9.28
CA MET A 34 -0.92 4.75 -9.42
C MET A 34 -0.32 5.22 -8.07
N SER A 35 -1.07 5.10 -6.97
CA SER A 35 -0.68 5.47 -5.62
C SER A 35 -0.35 4.28 -4.70
N CYS A 36 -0.22 3.04 -5.22
CA CYS A 36 0.30 1.89 -4.49
C CYS A 36 1.12 0.99 -5.42
N VAL A 37 2.43 0.90 -5.18
CA VAL A 37 3.34 0.10 -6.00
C VAL A 37 4.21 -0.82 -5.17
N ILE A 38 4.55 -1.97 -5.78
CA ILE A 38 5.60 -2.88 -5.32
C ILE A 38 6.75 -2.71 -6.31
N VAL A 39 7.87 -2.17 -5.83
CA VAL A 39 9.12 -2.09 -6.60
C VAL A 39 9.99 -3.26 -6.17
N SER A 40 10.40 -4.12 -7.10
CA SER A 40 11.17 -5.33 -6.81
C SER A 40 12.42 -5.39 -7.70
N LYS A 41 13.54 -5.89 -7.17
CA LYS A 41 14.78 -6.14 -7.94
C LYS A 41 14.65 -7.30 -8.92
N GLY A 42 13.66 -8.17 -8.71
CA GLY A 42 13.42 -9.37 -9.50
C GLY A 42 11.94 -9.78 -9.50
N PRO A 43 11.61 -10.96 -10.04
CA PRO A 43 10.27 -11.53 -10.01
C PRO A 43 9.67 -11.54 -8.60
N LEU A 44 8.36 -11.26 -8.47
CA LEU A 44 7.69 -11.23 -7.16
C LEU A 44 7.60 -12.61 -6.50
N GLU A 45 7.70 -13.66 -7.30
CA GLU A 45 7.76 -15.06 -6.87
C GLU A 45 9.09 -15.43 -6.16
N ASP A 46 10.14 -14.62 -6.33
CA ASP A 46 11.42 -14.81 -5.63
C ASP A 46 11.45 -14.12 -4.25
N LEU A 47 10.33 -13.55 -3.80
CA LEU A 47 10.26 -12.79 -2.54
C LEU A 47 9.99 -13.66 -1.30
N ASP A 48 9.89 -14.99 -1.42
CA ASP A 48 9.68 -15.86 -0.26
C ASP A 48 10.90 -15.83 0.68
N GLY A 49 10.69 -15.48 1.95
CA GLY A 49 11.78 -15.24 2.91
C GLY A 49 12.67 -14.02 2.61
N ALA A 50 12.44 -13.28 1.53
CA ALA A 50 13.22 -12.10 1.16
C ALA A 50 12.82 -10.89 2.02
N ARG A 51 13.70 -9.87 2.09
CA ARG A 51 13.42 -8.67 2.87
C ARG A 51 12.57 -7.70 2.06
N VAL A 52 11.42 -7.30 2.61
CA VAL A 52 10.51 -6.34 1.95
C VAL A 52 10.29 -5.13 2.83
N ALA A 53 10.68 -3.96 2.33
CA ALA A 53 10.52 -2.68 3.00
C ALA A 53 9.10 -2.13 2.82
N LEU A 54 8.49 -1.67 3.91
CA LEU A 54 7.15 -1.09 3.94
C LEU A 54 7.23 0.40 4.29
N GLY A 55 6.74 1.26 3.40
CA GLY A 55 6.65 2.69 3.67
C GLY A 55 5.71 2.98 4.83
N SER A 56 6.16 3.76 5.81
CA SER A 56 5.43 4.02 7.07
C SER A 56 4.16 4.87 6.94
N THR A 57 3.77 5.29 5.73
CA THR A 57 2.75 6.32 5.49
C THR A 57 1.32 5.81 5.29
N SER A 58 1.08 4.49 5.13
CA SER A 58 -0.30 3.94 5.07
C SER A 58 -0.37 2.49 5.54
N ARG A 59 -1.15 2.25 6.61
CA ARG A 59 -1.35 0.90 7.18
C ARG A 59 -2.25 0.02 6.31
N THR A 60 -3.24 0.61 5.62
CA THR A 60 -4.23 -0.14 4.83
C THR A 60 -3.65 -0.67 3.52
N SER A 61 -2.90 0.17 2.80
CA SER A 61 -2.33 -0.20 1.50
C SER A 61 -1.17 -1.19 1.63
N VAL A 62 -0.36 -1.04 2.69
CA VAL A 62 0.67 -2.03 3.07
C VAL A 62 0.03 -3.40 3.29
N ARG A 63 -1.11 -3.46 3.99
CA ARG A 63 -1.80 -4.74 4.22
C ARG A 63 -2.32 -5.37 2.94
N LEU A 64 -2.81 -4.56 1.99
CA LEU A 64 -3.24 -5.04 0.67
C LEU A 64 -2.05 -5.62 -0.13
N ALA A 65 -0.90 -4.95 -0.14
CA ALA A 65 0.30 -5.46 -0.82
C ALA A 65 0.78 -6.80 -0.22
N GLN A 66 0.74 -6.92 1.12
CA GLN A 66 1.06 -8.19 1.79
C GLN A 66 0.08 -9.30 1.43
N LEU A 67 -1.23 -9.00 1.37
CA LEU A 67 -2.25 -9.96 0.95
C LEU A 67 -2.04 -10.40 -0.51
N LEU A 68 -1.71 -9.47 -1.40
CA LEU A 68 -1.42 -9.81 -2.80
C LEU A 68 -0.20 -10.72 -2.94
N LEU A 69 0.89 -10.43 -2.21
CA LEU A 69 2.09 -11.26 -2.22
C LEU A 69 1.79 -12.68 -1.69
N ALA A 70 1.04 -12.80 -0.60
CA ALA A 70 0.66 -14.09 -0.04
C ALA A 70 -0.34 -14.86 -0.94
N ASP A 71 -1.45 -14.23 -1.34
CA ASP A 71 -2.57 -14.94 -1.98
C ASP A 71 -2.33 -15.17 -3.48
N ARG A 72 -1.67 -14.24 -4.18
CA ARG A 72 -1.47 -14.32 -5.63
C ARG A 72 -0.14 -14.95 -6.00
N TYR A 73 0.91 -14.65 -5.26
CA TYR A 73 2.28 -15.12 -5.55
C TYR A 73 2.73 -16.25 -4.62
N GLY A 74 1.98 -16.54 -3.55
CA GLY A 74 2.30 -17.65 -2.64
C GLY A 74 3.56 -17.44 -1.81
N VAL A 75 4.04 -16.19 -1.67
CA VAL A 75 5.29 -15.86 -0.99
C VAL A 75 5.04 -15.28 0.40
N THR A 76 5.96 -15.56 1.32
CA THR A 76 5.97 -15.04 2.69
C THR A 76 7.27 -14.29 3.01
N PRO A 77 7.38 -13.01 2.61
CA PRO A 77 8.57 -12.20 2.86
C PRO A 77 8.74 -11.77 4.31
N GLU A 78 9.98 -11.41 4.67
CA GLU A 78 10.31 -10.74 5.93
C GLU A 78 10.09 -9.23 5.81
N TYR A 79 9.01 -8.75 6.41
CA TYR A 79 8.63 -7.34 6.32
C TYR A 79 9.26 -6.48 7.41
N TYR A 80 9.68 -5.27 7.04
CA TYR A 80 10.02 -4.23 8.01
C TYR A 80 9.52 -2.86 7.55
N THR A 81 9.27 -1.97 8.51
CA THR A 81 8.74 -0.63 8.23
C THR A 81 9.84 0.42 8.32
N CYS A 82 9.87 1.34 7.36
CA CYS A 82 10.80 2.48 7.35
C CYS A 82 10.19 3.72 6.65
N PRO A 83 10.84 4.89 6.72
CA PRO A 83 10.42 6.05 5.95
C PRO A 83 10.31 5.74 4.45
N PRO A 84 9.34 6.32 3.73
CA PRO A 84 9.05 6.00 2.32
C PRO A 84 10.03 6.70 1.36
N ASP A 85 11.31 6.34 1.44
CA ASP A 85 12.35 6.73 0.51
C ASP A 85 12.80 5.50 -0.28
N LEU A 86 12.44 5.43 -1.57
CA LEU A 86 12.71 4.26 -2.39
C LEU A 86 14.21 3.91 -2.44
N GLY A 87 15.07 4.92 -2.55
CA GLY A 87 16.51 4.71 -2.65
C GLY A 87 17.09 4.04 -1.40
N LEU A 88 16.68 4.53 -0.22
CA LEU A 88 17.09 3.94 1.05
C LEU A 88 16.45 2.58 1.30
N MET A 89 15.17 2.41 0.92
CA MET A 89 14.46 1.14 1.04
C MET A 89 15.15 0.03 0.24
N MET A 90 15.51 0.31 -1.01
CA MET A 90 16.10 -0.69 -1.92
C MET A 90 17.58 -1.00 -1.63
N GLN A 91 18.25 -0.26 -0.74
CA GLN A 91 19.59 -0.62 -0.25
C GLN A 91 19.56 -1.85 0.67
N GLU A 92 18.51 -1.95 1.49
CA GLU A 92 18.40 -2.93 2.58
C GLU A 92 17.35 -4.03 2.31
N ALA A 93 16.52 -3.86 1.27
CA ALA A 93 15.45 -4.77 0.87
C ALA A 93 15.56 -5.22 -0.59
N ASP A 94 14.91 -6.34 -0.88
CA ASP A 94 14.76 -6.92 -2.22
C ASP A 94 13.54 -6.34 -2.96
N ALA A 95 12.53 -5.90 -2.19
CA ALA A 95 11.42 -5.12 -2.70
C ALA A 95 10.95 -4.04 -1.70
N ALA A 96 10.26 -3.04 -2.23
CA ALA A 96 9.69 -1.92 -1.47
C ALA A 96 8.21 -1.73 -1.83
N VAL A 97 7.37 -1.58 -0.81
CA VAL A 97 5.96 -1.18 -0.96
C VAL A 97 5.84 0.31 -0.66
N LEU A 98 5.45 1.08 -1.68
CA LEU A 98 5.33 2.53 -1.62
C LEU A 98 3.92 2.97 -1.95
N ILE A 99 3.52 4.10 -1.35
CA ILE A 99 2.18 4.67 -1.54
C ILE A 99 2.20 6.19 -1.67
N GLY A 100 1.15 6.76 -2.25
CA GLY A 100 0.98 8.21 -2.41
C GLY A 100 2.06 8.85 -3.29
N ASP A 101 2.51 10.05 -2.93
CA ASP A 101 3.53 10.79 -3.70
C ASP A 101 4.84 10.02 -3.87
N ALA A 102 5.19 9.17 -2.90
CA ALA A 102 6.39 8.34 -2.99
C ALA A 102 6.24 7.25 -4.08
N ALA A 103 5.04 6.68 -4.22
CA ALA A 103 4.72 5.77 -5.32
C ALA A 103 4.68 6.50 -6.67
N LEU A 104 4.13 7.72 -6.71
CA LEU A 104 4.08 8.51 -7.93
C LEU A 104 5.48 8.87 -8.43
N ARG A 105 6.37 9.29 -7.52
CA ARG A 105 7.78 9.56 -7.84
C ARG A 105 8.51 8.32 -8.35
N ALA A 106 8.26 7.14 -7.75
CA ALA A 106 8.84 5.88 -8.21
C ALA A 106 8.44 5.57 -9.66
N ASN A 107 7.14 5.65 -9.99
CA ASN A 107 6.67 5.42 -11.36
C ASN A 107 7.24 6.42 -12.37
N LEU A 108 7.47 7.67 -11.97
CA LEU A 108 8.04 8.71 -12.85
C LEU A 108 9.52 8.49 -13.17
N HIS A 109 10.24 7.67 -12.41
CA HIS A 109 11.65 7.35 -12.66
C HIS A 109 11.83 6.09 -13.53
N ASP A 110 10.78 5.28 -13.68
CA ASP A 110 10.77 4.03 -14.48
C ASP A 110 10.17 4.21 -15.90
N GLY A 111 9.98 5.46 -16.36
CA GLY A 111 9.52 5.81 -17.72
C GLY A 111 10.56 6.60 -18.51
#